data_AF-A0A933VIR5-F1
#
_entry.id   AF-A0A933VIR5-F1
#
_cell.length_a   1.000
_cell.length_b   1.000
_cell.length_c   1.000
_cell.angle_alpha   90.00
_cell.angle_beta   90.00
_cell.angle_gamma   90.00
#
_symmetry.space_group_name_H-M   'P 1'
#
loop_
_entity.id
_entity.type
_entity.pdbx_description
1 polymer ?
#
loop_
_entity_poly.entity_id
_entity_poly.type
_entity_poly.pdbx_seq_one_letter_code
_entity_poly.pdbx_strand_id
1 'polypeptide(L)'
;MPANDRVEVRFPVSAAMAGTARFRVAGVSGGAADATTVELPVYTPATSESFATYGVVDDGAVAQPVLAPTDVIPQFGGLDITTSSTSLQSLTDAVIYLEDYPFESSDALASRILSIAALRDVLDAFDAPGLPSPSELNAAVARDISTLVAMQNDDGGWPFWSRSRPSEPYNSVQVTHALLAARDAGYAVPQSAIDVALAFVHDIEQHIPSEYSQESRDTISAYALHVRMVGGDRDIAKAEQLYSQRDGDLPLDAIAWLWPVIDDPAIDAEIERDIGNRAVDTAGAVTFTTGVADDAYVALSSDRRTDGLVLDALIAVRPQSDLIPKVVSGLMAGQRQGRWDNVQENTFILLALKAYFDAFEAQTPEFVARVWLGEQFAGDETFSGRSTERDRITIPTAQLQELGNTDLVIAKEGTGRVYYRIGLRTAPADLTLDALDRGFVVSRSYEAVDDPADVSRDADGTWHIRAGAR
;
A
#
# COMPACT_ATOMS: atom_id res chain seq x y z
N MET A 1 -52.75 20.62 31.62
CA MET A 1 -53.08 19.72 30.50
C MET A 1 -54.21 18.82 30.93
N PRO A 2 -55.26 18.62 30.11
CA PRO A 2 -56.30 17.63 30.37
C PRO A 2 -55.72 16.23 30.58
N ALA A 3 -56.47 15.35 31.24
CA ALA A 3 -56.07 13.96 31.42
C ALA A 3 -55.96 13.23 30.08
N ASN A 4 -54.95 12.36 29.92
CA ASN A 4 -54.63 11.62 28.69
C ASN A 4 -54.29 12.50 27.47
N ASP A 5 -53.84 13.74 27.71
CA ASP A 5 -53.46 14.67 26.66
C ASP A 5 -51.94 14.88 26.60
N ARG A 6 -51.43 15.31 25.44
CA ARG A 6 -50.01 15.68 25.24
C ARG A 6 -49.90 17.03 24.54
N VAL A 7 -49.01 17.89 25.03
CA VAL A 7 -48.68 19.16 24.38
C VAL A 7 -47.20 19.14 24.05
N GLU A 8 -46.89 19.37 22.78
CA GLU A 8 -45.51 19.54 22.31
C GLU A 8 -45.04 20.95 22.65
N VAL A 9 -43.87 21.06 23.28
CA VAL A 9 -43.20 22.34 23.54
C VAL A 9 -41.88 22.31 22.79
N ARG A 10 -41.69 23.26 21.86
CA ARG A 10 -40.48 23.37 21.04
C ARG A 10 -39.53 24.39 21.63
N PHE A 11 -38.27 24.03 21.73
CA PHE A 11 -37.19 24.91 22.16
C PHE A 11 -36.22 25.12 20.99
N PRO A 12 -36.00 26.36 20.53
CA PRO A 12 -34.91 26.63 19.61
C PRO A 12 -33.59 26.44 20.35
N VAL A 13 -32.73 25.56 19.86
CA VAL A 13 -31.41 25.27 20.43
C VAL A 13 -30.37 25.25 19.31
N SER A 14 -29.15 25.67 19.62
CA SER A 14 -28.00 25.55 18.72
C SER A 14 -26.82 24.94 19.48
N ALA A 15 -25.97 24.22 18.75
CA ALA A 15 -24.72 23.72 19.27
C ALA A 15 -23.71 24.87 19.41
N ALA A 16 -23.09 25.02 20.59
CA ALA A 16 -22.04 26.02 20.82
C ALA A 16 -20.63 25.45 20.61
N MET A 17 -20.41 24.18 20.98
CA MET A 17 -19.13 23.48 20.82
C MET A 17 -19.35 21.97 20.71
N ALA A 18 -18.38 21.24 20.16
CA ALA A 18 -18.39 19.79 20.11
C ALA A 18 -18.29 19.17 21.51
N GLY A 19 -18.86 17.98 21.70
CA GLY A 19 -18.88 17.25 22.97
C GLY A 19 -20.23 16.58 23.23
N THR A 20 -20.53 16.26 24.48
CA THR A 20 -21.84 15.72 24.87
C THR A 20 -22.71 16.83 25.45
N ALA A 21 -23.72 17.27 24.71
CA ALA A 21 -24.72 18.21 25.21
C ALA A 21 -25.72 17.48 26.11
N ARG A 22 -26.06 18.08 27.26
CA ARG A 22 -27.02 17.53 28.21
C ARG A 22 -28.20 18.46 28.36
N PHE A 23 -29.39 17.96 28.06
CA PHE A 23 -30.65 18.68 28.21
C PHE A 23 -31.44 18.07 29.35
N ARG A 24 -31.87 18.88 30.32
CA ARG A 24 -32.80 18.44 31.36
C ARG A 24 -34.13 19.16 31.19
N VAL A 25 -35.19 18.39 31.02
CA VAL A 25 -36.56 18.90 30.98
C VAL A 25 -37.25 18.48 32.27
N ALA A 26 -37.81 19.45 32.99
CA ALA A 26 -38.57 19.19 34.22
C ALA A 26 -40.02 19.67 34.04
N GLY A 27 -40.96 18.84 34.47
CA GLY A 27 -42.39 19.17 34.53
C GLY A 27 -42.85 19.23 35.97
N VAL A 28 -43.65 20.23 36.32
CA VAL A 28 -44.20 20.42 37.67
C VAL A 28 -45.70 20.63 37.60
N SER A 29 -46.46 19.95 38.46
CA SER A 29 -47.90 20.12 38.60
C SER A 29 -48.33 19.98 40.06
N GLY A 30 -48.83 21.07 40.65
CA GLY A 30 -49.18 21.10 42.07
C GLY A 30 -47.98 20.76 42.96
N GLY A 31 -48.08 19.66 43.72
CA GLY A 31 -46.99 19.15 44.57
C GLY A 31 -46.10 18.08 43.94
N ALA A 32 -46.34 17.69 42.68
CA ALA A 32 -45.57 16.66 41.98
C ALA A 32 -44.61 17.29 40.96
N ALA A 33 -43.42 16.70 40.82
CA ALA A 33 -42.42 17.07 39.84
C ALA A 33 -41.74 15.83 39.26
N ASP A 34 -41.40 15.89 37.98
CA ASP A 34 -40.59 14.88 37.29
C ASP A 34 -39.59 15.57 36.37
N ALA A 35 -38.45 14.92 36.10
CA ALA A 35 -37.45 15.44 35.19
C ALA A 35 -36.75 14.33 34.41
N THR A 36 -36.54 14.57 33.12
CA THR A 36 -35.74 13.69 32.26
C THR A 36 -34.49 14.40 31.77
N THR A 37 -33.40 13.66 31.62
CA THR A 37 -32.17 14.16 31.01
C THR A 37 -31.90 13.39 29.72
N VAL A 38 -31.65 14.13 28.65
CA VAL A 38 -31.26 13.61 27.34
C VAL A 38 -29.84 14.06 27.05
N GLU A 39 -29.02 13.12 26.61
CA GLU A 39 -27.67 13.40 26.13
C GLU A 39 -27.68 13.37 24.60
N LEU A 40 -27.09 14.38 23.97
CA LEU A 40 -26.94 14.47 22.53
C LEU A 40 -25.45 14.66 22.20
N PRO A 41 -24.82 13.76 21.45
CA PRO A 41 -23.48 14.00 20.95
C PRO A 41 -23.51 15.13 19.92
N VAL A 42 -22.69 16.15 20.15
CA VAL A 42 -22.45 17.26 19.23
C VAL A 42 -21.10 16.99 18.58
N TYR A 43 -21.12 16.64 17.30
CA TYR A 43 -19.92 16.46 16.50
C TYR A 43 -19.53 17.78 15.85
N THR A 44 -18.23 17.99 15.64
CA THR A 44 -17.76 19.04 14.74
C THR A 44 -18.22 18.69 13.33
N PRO A 45 -19.03 19.54 12.67
CA PRO A 45 -19.50 19.27 11.31
C PRO A 45 -18.36 19.60 10.34
N ALA A 46 -17.36 18.74 10.21
CA ALA A 46 -16.21 19.06 9.37
C ALA A 46 -15.90 17.96 8.36
N THR A 47 -15.84 18.38 7.09
CA THR A 47 -14.99 17.71 6.11
C THR A 47 -13.55 17.88 6.61
N SER A 48 -12.92 16.80 7.06
CA SER A 48 -11.54 16.90 7.51
C SER A 48 -10.61 16.98 6.31
N GLU A 49 -9.75 17.98 6.30
CA GLU A 49 -8.61 18.05 5.40
C GLU A 49 -7.45 17.27 6.02
N SER A 50 -6.68 16.57 5.18
CA SER A 50 -5.56 15.75 5.65
C SER A 50 -4.40 15.84 4.69
N PHE A 51 -3.23 16.10 5.23
CA PHE A 51 -1.95 16.12 4.52
C PHE A 51 -1.05 15.10 5.18
N ALA A 52 -0.23 14.40 4.40
CA ALA A 52 0.76 13.48 4.95
C ALA A 52 2.05 13.56 4.14
N THR A 53 3.16 13.59 4.86
CA THR A 53 4.51 13.45 4.32
C THR A 53 5.19 12.28 5.00
N TYR A 54 6.01 11.56 4.24
CA TYR A 54 6.77 10.42 4.70
C TYR A 54 8.25 10.70 4.49
N GLY A 55 9.10 10.04 5.26
CA GLY A 55 10.53 10.08 5.02
C GLY A 55 11.31 9.12 5.90
N VAL A 56 12.62 9.16 5.72
CA VAL A 56 13.57 8.34 6.44
C VAL A 56 14.70 9.21 6.98
N VAL A 57 15.29 8.80 8.10
CA VAL A 57 16.51 9.40 8.66
C VAL A 57 17.54 8.29 8.88
N ASP A 58 18.59 8.30 8.05
CA ASP A 58 19.73 7.38 8.16
C ASP A 58 20.81 7.87 9.12
N ASP A 59 21.01 9.19 9.21
CA ASP A 59 21.92 9.82 10.15
C ASP A 59 21.51 11.28 10.43
N GLY A 60 21.85 11.79 11.61
CA GLY A 60 21.60 13.16 11.99
C GLY A 60 20.12 13.50 12.18
N ALA A 61 19.66 14.54 11.48
CA ALA A 61 18.31 15.07 11.63
C ALA A 61 17.74 15.62 10.32
N VAL A 62 16.42 15.57 10.20
CA VAL A 62 15.65 16.22 9.13
C VAL A 62 14.77 17.31 9.73
N ALA A 63 14.65 18.43 9.03
CA ALA A 63 13.74 19.51 9.36
C ALA A 63 12.66 19.62 8.29
N GLN A 64 11.40 19.52 8.70
CA GLN A 64 10.24 19.69 7.85
C GLN A 64 9.52 20.99 8.24
N PRO A 65 9.44 21.99 7.35
CA PRO A 65 8.67 23.20 7.62
C PRO A 65 7.19 22.86 7.83
N VAL A 66 6.62 23.36 8.93
CA VAL A 66 5.19 23.24 9.26
C VAL A 66 4.58 24.63 9.26
N LEU A 67 3.66 24.84 8.33
CA LEU A 67 2.84 26.05 8.30
C LEU A 67 1.70 25.87 9.30
N ALA A 68 1.54 26.85 10.19
CA ALA A 68 0.43 26.84 11.14
C ALA A 68 -0.90 26.88 10.38
N PRO A 69 -1.83 25.94 10.65
CA PRO A 69 -3.14 25.96 10.00
C PRO A 69 -3.92 27.24 10.30
N THR A 70 -4.31 27.98 9.28
CA THR A 70 -5.20 29.15 9.37
C THR A 70 -6.63 28.77 9.01
N ASP A 71 -7.61 29.52 9.50
CA ASP A 71 -9.03 29.33 9.15
C ASP A 71 -9.58 27.91 9.43
N VAL A 72 -9.03 27.25 10.46
CA VAL A 72 -9.44 25.91 10.92
C VAL A 72 -9.95 25.94 12.37
N ILE A 73 -10.72 24.92 12.74
CA ILE A 73 -11.23 24.71 14.09
C ILE A 73 -10.07 24.26 15.01
N PRO A 74 -9.67 25.06 16.02
CA PRO A 74 -8.48 24.77 16.84
C PRO A 74 -8.58 23.47 17.66
N GLN A 75 -9.82 23.06 18.00
CA GLN A 75 -10.07 21.85 18.80
C GLN A 75 -10.12 20.57 17.96
N PHE A 76 -9.98 20.66 16.64
CA PHE A 76 -10.08 19.50 15.75
C PHE A 76 -8.71 19.11 15.17
N GLY A 77 -8.39 17.83 15.30
CA GLY A 77 -7.21 17.23 14.69
C GLY A 77 -5.89 17.71 15.30
N GLY A 78 -4.85 17.74 14.47
CA GLY A 78 -3.50 18.05 14.89
C GLY A 78 -2.45 17.47 13.94
N LEU A 79 -1.19 17.64 14.33
CA LEU A 79 -0.03 17.04 13.68
C LEU A 79 0.30 15.72 14.38
N ASP A 80 0.13 14.62 13.67
CA ASP A 80 0.51 13.28 14.08
C ASP A 80 1.87 12.92 13.48
N ILE A 81 2.86 12.70 14.34
CA ILE A 81 4.17 12.18 13.98
C ILE A 81 4.21 10.72 14.41
N THR A 82 4.49 9.82 13.47
CA THR A 82 4.69 8.41 13.76
C THR A 82 6.09 8.02 13.38
N THR A 83 6.82 7.33 14.26
CA THR A 83 8.16 6.82 13.99
C THR A 83 8.22 5.30 14.12
N SER A 84 9.08 4.66 13.31
CA SER A 84 9.34 3.22 13.37
C SER A 84 10.77 2.89 12.95
N SER A 85 11.26 1.72 13.36
CA SER A 85 12.58 1.21 12.97
C SER A 85 12.57 0.38 11.68
N THR A 86 11.40 0.16 11.10
CA THR A 86 11.21 -0.65 9.90
C THR A 86 10.00 -0.18 9.10
N SER A 87 10.08 -0.35 7.78
CA SER A 87 8.93 -0.22 6.88
C SER A 87 8.02 -1.46 6.87
N LEU A 88 8.45 -2.57 7.49
CA LEU A 88 7.87 -3.90 7.30
C LEU A 88 6.66 -4.26 8.18
N GLN A 89 6.16 -3.36 9.03
CA GLN A 89 5.02 -3.70 9.91
C GLN A 89 3.79 -4.19 9.14
N SER A 90 3.63 -3.77 7.89
CA SER A 90 2.51 -4.15 7.06
C SER A 90 2.64 -5.50 6.34
N LEU A 91 3.78 -6.19 6.45
CA LEU A 91 4.00 -7.45 5.73
C LEU A 91 3.22 -8.62 6.32
N THR A 92 2.90 -8.55 7.62
CA THR A 92 2.27 -9.65 8.36
C THR A 92 0.91 -10.02 7.77
N ASP A 93 0.03 -9.03 7.57
CA ASP A 93 -1.32 -9.26 7.05
C ASP A 93 -1.30 -9.74 5.58
N ALA A 94 -0.34 -9.26 4.78
CA ALA A 94 -0.13 -9.72 3.41
C ALA A 94 0.32 -11.19 3.36
N VAL A 95 1.21 -11.62 4.27
CA VAL A 95 1.65 -13.02 4.39
C VAL A 95 0.51 -13.91 4.88
N ILE A 96 -0.25 -13.46 5.89
CA ILE A 96 -1.43 -14.19 6.40
C ILE A 96 -2.46 -14.37 5.28
N TYR A 97 -2.75 -13.32 4.51
CA TYR A 97 -3.68 -13.39 3.38
C TYR A 97 -3.27 -14.45 2.34
N LEU A 98 -1.97 -14.57 2.05
CA LEU A 98 -1.46 -15.57 1.12
C LEU A 98 -1.56 -16.99 1.68
N GLU A 99 -1.34 -17.16 2.98
CA GLU A 99 -1.49 -18.45 3.66
C GLU A 99 -2.96 -18.91 3.68
N ASP A 100 -3.87 -18.01 4.04
CA ASP A 100 -5.32 -18.23 4.08
C ASP A 100 -5.95 -18.33 2.68
N TYR A 101 -5.21 -18.04 1.61
CA TYR A 101 -5.75 -18.03 0.25
C TYR A 101 -6.20 -19.44 -0.17
N PRO A 102 -7.51 -19.64 -0.47
CA PRO A 102 -8.09 -20.99 -0.53
C PRO A 102 -7.87 -21.72 -1.86
N PHE A 103 -7.31 -21.06 -2.86
CA PHE A 103 -7.17 -21.62 -4.20
C PHE A 103 -5.76 -22.20 -4.41
N GLU A 104 -5.71 -23.38 -5.01
CA GLU A 104 -4.47 -24.13 -5.27
C GLU A 104 -4.10 -24.16 -6.76
N SER A 105 -4.30 -23.04 -7.46
CA SER A 105 -3.78 -22.90 -8.82
C SER A 105 -2.27 -22.79 -8.81
N SER A 106 -1.61 -23.15 -9.93
CA SER A 106 -0.16 -23.10 -10.04
C SER A 106 0.42 -21.72 -9.70
N ASP A 107 -0.25 -20.64 -10.12
CA ASP A 107 0.15 -19.26 -9.82
C ASP A 107 -0.05 -18.92 -8.33
N ALA A 108 -1.14 -19.35 -7.71
CA ALA A 108 -1.39 -19.13 -6.29
C ALA A 108 -0.39 -19.87 -5.39
N LEU A 109 -0.10 -21.14 -5.72
CA LEU A 109 0.93 -21.94 -5.05
C LEU A 109 2.31 -21.31 -5.21
N ALA A 110 2.67 -20.88 -6.43
CA ALA A 110 3.93 -20.19 -6.70
C ALA A 110 4.06 -18.89 -5.90
N SER A 111 2.99 -18.10 -5.85
CA SER A 111 2.91 -16.85 -5.09
C SER A 111 3.11 -17.05 -3.59
N ARG A 112 2.47 -18.07 -2.99
CA ARG A 112 2.67 -18.41 -1.58
C ARG A 112 4.09 -18.87 -1.30
N ILE A 113 4.67 -19.71 -2.18
CA ILE A 113 6.07 -20.14 -2.06
C ILE A 113 7.02 -18.94 -2.15
N LEU A 114 6.89 -18.08 -3.18
CA LEU A 114 7.75 -16.91 -3.37
C LEU A 114 7.74 -16.02 -2.12
N SER A 115 6.56 -15.71 -1.61
CA SER A 115 6.39 -14.78 -0.50
C SER A 115 6.97 -15.32 0.81
N ILE A 116 6.70 -16.60 1.13
CA ILE A 116 7.21 -17.22 2.37
C ILE A 116 8.71 -17.50 2.24
N ALA A 117 9.19 -17.98 1.10
CA ALA A 117 10.60 -18.27 0.89
C ALA A 117 11.46 -17.00 0.96
N ALA A 118 11.00 -15.91 0.35
CA ALA A 118 11.71 -14.64 0.37
C ALA A 118 11.74 -14.01 1.77
N LEU A 119 10.67 -14.12 2.54
CA LEU A 119 10.57 -13.46 3.85
C LEU A 119 10.99 -14.35 5.02
N ARG A 120 11.50 -15.55 4.80
CA ARG A 120 11.76 -16.54 5.87
C ARG A 120 12.60 -15.97 7.02
N ASP A 121 13.71 -15.34 6.70
CA ASP A 121 14.65 -14.70 7.64
C ASP A 121 14.09 -13.44 8.31
N VAL A 122 13.20 -12.73 7.61
CA VAL A 122 12.47 -11.56 8.14
C VAL A 122 11.40 -12.00 9.12
N LEU A 123 10.54 -12.94 8.73
CA LEU A 123 9.44 -13.44 9.56
C LEU A 123 9.97 -14.12 10.84
N ASP A 124 11.11 -14.81 10.76
CA ASP A 124 11.78 -15.36 11.94
C ASP A 124 12.31 -14.25 12.89
N ALA A 125 12.60 -13.05 12.37
CA ALA A 125 13.18 -11.94 13.12
C ALA A 125 12.15 -10.97 13.72
N PHE A 126 10.88 -11.01 13.30
CA PHE A 126 9.83 -10.11 13.75
C PHE A 126 8.69 -10.89 14.42
N ASP A 127 8.51 -10.69 15.73
CA ASP A 127 7.39 -11.29 16.50
C ASP A 127 6.10 -10.51 16.21
N ALA A 128 5.29 -11.00 15.26
CA ALA A 128 4.03 -10.35 14.89
C ALA A 128 2.81 -11.19 15.30
N PRO A 129 1.81 -10.60 15.98
CA PRO A 129 0.59 -11.30 16.36
C PRO A 129 -0.16 -11.88 15.15
N GLY A 130 -0.51 -13.17 15.21
CA GLY A 130 -1.32 -13.83 14.19
C GLY A 130 -0.54 -14.48 13.05
N LEU A 131 0.78 -14.30 12.97
CA LEU A 131 1.59 -15.07 12.03
C LEU A 131 1.59 -16.56 12.40
N PRO A 132 1.43 -17.46 11.41
CA PRO A 132 1.71 -18.88 11.61
C PRO A 132 3.15 -19.08 12.11
N SER A 133 3.36 -20.12 12.91
CA SER A 133 4.70 -20.44 13.40
C SER A 133 5.66 -20.75 12.23
N PRO A 134 6.97 -20.53 12.38
CA PRO A 134 7.94 -20.91 11.36
C PRO A 134 7.80 -22.37 10.90
N SER A 135 7.45 -23.29 11.80
CA SER A 135 7.19 -24.69 11.42
C SER A 135 5.97 -24.87 10.52
N GLU A 136 4.90 -24.10 10.74
CA GLU A 136 3.69 -24.15 9.91
C GLU A 136 3.95 -23.56 8.53
N LEU A 137 4.65 -22.42 8.46
CA LEU A 137 5.07 -21.81 7.19
C LEU A 137 5.98 -22.75 6.38
N ASN A 138 6.98 -23.38 7.02
CA ASN A 138 7.86 -24.33 6.35
C ASN A 138 7.09 -25.57 5.83
N ALA A 139 6.11 -26.05 6.58
CA ALA A 139 5.27 -27.18 6.17
C ALA A 139 4.35 -26.81 5.00
N ALA A 140 3.80 -25.59 4.99
CA ALA A 140 2.99 -25.07 3.89
C ALA A 140 3.81 -24.99 2.60
N VAL A 141 5.01 -24.40 2.63
CA VAL A 141 5.90 -24.32 1.47
C VAL A 141 6.29 -25.71 0.95
N ALA A 142 6.64 -26.65 1.85
CA ALA A 142 6.99 -28.01 1.45
C ALA A 142 5.81 -28.74 0.76
N ARG A 143 4.59 -28.55 1.26
CA ARG A 143 3.36 -29.08 0.63
C ARG A 143 3.17 -28.47 -0.76
N ASP A 144 3.29 -27.16 -0.89
CA ASP A 144 3.05 -26.47 -2.15
C ASP A 144 4.09 -26.83 -3.22
N ILE A 145 5.36 -26.96 -2.84
CA ILE A 145 6.43 -27.48 -3.71
C ILE A 145 6.05 -28.88 -4.19
N SER A 146 5.62 -29.77 -3.28
CA SER A 146 5.21 -31.13 -3.66
C SER A 146 4.03 -31.11 -4.64
N THR A 147 3.05 -30.23 -4.43
CA THR A 147 1.89 -30.09 -5.32
C THR A 147 2.31 -29.58 -6.69
N LEU A 148 3.15 -28.55 -6.76
CA LEU A 148 3.65 -28.02 -8.03
C LEU A 148 4.48 -29.05 -8.79
N VAL A 149 5.40 -29.76 -8.12
CA VAL A 149 6.19 -30.82 -8.76
C VAL A 149 5.28 -31.94 -9.32
N ALA A 150 4.21 -32.29 -8.61
CA ALA A 150 3.23 -33.27 -9.10
C ALA A 150 2.38 -32.74 -10.29
N MET A 151 2.16 -31.42 -10.35
CA MET A 151 1.38 -30.74 -11.38
C MET A 151 2.18 -30.49 -12.68
N GLN A 152 3.52 -30.50 -12.62
CA GLN A 152 4.39 -30.22 -13.76
C GLN A 152 4.11 -31.16 -14.94
N ASN A 153 3.99 -30.60 -16.13
CA ASN A 153 3.84 -31.33 -17.37
C ASN A 153 5.19 -31.85 -17.89
N ASP A 154 5.14 -32.80 -18.83
CA ASP A 154 6.34 -33.42 -19.41
C ASP A 154 7.15 -32.43 -20.27
N ASP A 155 6.54 -31.34 -20.71
CA ASP A 155 7.20 -30.23 -21.41
C ASP A 155 7.98 -29.30 -20.47
N GLY A 156 7.84 -29.47 -19.15
CA GLY A 156 8.47 -28.63 -18.12
C GLY A 156 7.59 -27.50 -17.60
N GLY A 157 6.45 -27.23 -18.23
CA GLY A 157 5.54 -26.14 -17.87
C GLY A 157 4.45 -26.55 -16.88
N TRP A 158 3.62 -25.57 -16.50
CA TRP A 158 2.52 -25.73 -15.56
C TRP A 158 1.19 -25.25 -16.14
N PRO A 159 0.12 -26.04 -16.03
CA PRO A 159 -1.24 -25.58 -16.24
C PRO A 159 -1.75 -24.85 -14.99
N PHE A 160 -2.91 -24.18 -15.09
CA PHE A 160 -3.53 -23.55 -13.91
C PHE A 160 -3.84 -24.52 -12.77
N TRP A 161 -4.40 -25.71 -13.02
CA TRP A 161 -5.04 -26.51 -11.95
C TRP A 161 -4.67 -27.99 -11.91
N SER A 162 -4.41 -28.59 -13.07
CA SER A 162 -4.27 -30.05 -13.15
C SER A 162 -3.34 -30.43 -14.27
N ARG A 163 -2.40 -31.33 -13.97
CA ARG A 163 -1.46 -31.90 -14.95
C ARG A 163 -2.20 -32.44 -16.18
N SER A 164 -1.51 -32.45 -17.32
CA SER A 164 -2.02 -32.84 -18.64
C SER A 164 -3.00 -31.85 -19.28
N ARG A 165 -3.32 -30.74 -18.62
CA ARG A 165 -3.84 -29.54 -19.29
C ARG A 165 -2.69 -28.77 -19.95
N PRO A 166 -2.95 -27.93 -20.97
CA PRO A 166 -1.93 -27.11 -21.59
C PRO A 166 -1.17 -26.26 -20.56
N SER A 167 0.14 -26.18 -20.71
CA SER A 167 1.00 -25.33 -19.90
C SER A 167 0.68 -23.87 -20.18
N GLU A 168 0.53 -23.07 -19.13
CA GLU A 168 0.28 -21.63 -19.20
C GLU A 168 1.62 -20.91 -19.11
N PRO A 169 2.02 -20.12 -20.13
CA PRO A 169 3.38 -19.58 -20.22
C PRO A 169 3.77 -18.73 -19.01
N TYR A 170 2.91 -17.77 -18.64
CA TYR A 170 3.16 -16.89 -17.50
C TYR A 170 3.28 -17.68 -16.19
N ASN A 171 2.35 -18.60 -15.92
CA ASN A 171 2.39 -19.43 -14.71
C ASN A 171 3.64 -20.30 -14.67
N SER A 172 4.08 -20.83 -15.83
CA SER A 172 5.27 -21.67 -15.91
C SER A 172 6.53 -20.89 -15.56
N VAL A 173 6.65 -19.64 -16.03
CA VAL A 173 7.74 -18.73 -15.64
C VAL A 173 7.68 -18.42 -14.14
N GLN A 174 6.49 -18.09 -13.61
CA GLN A 174 6.31 -17.77 -12.19
C GLN A 174 6.58 -18.96 -11.26
N VAL A 175 6.13 -20.17 -11.62
CA VAL A 175 6.42 -21.39 -10.86
C VAL A 175 7.92 -21.66 -10.87
N THR A 176 8.60 -21.48 -12.01
CA THR A 176 10.05 -21.61 -12.08
C THR A 176 10.76 -20.64 -11.14
N HIS A 177 10.32 -19.38 -11.11
CA HIS A 177 10.81 -18.37 -10.16
C HIS A 177 10.62 -18.83 -8.70
N ALA A 178 9.43 -19.33 -8.35
CA ALA A 178 9.12 -19.82 -7.01
C ALA A 178 10.00 -21.00 -6.58
N LEU A 179 10.23 -21.96 -7.47
CA LEU A 179 11.08 -23.12 -7.19
C LEU A 179 12.55 -22.73 -7.01
N LEU A 180 13.06 -21.75 -7.77
CA LEU A 180 14.40 -21.19 -7.58
C LEU A 180 14.53 -20.48 -6.23
N ALA A 181 13.58 -19.59 -5.90
CA ALA A 181 13.56 -18.89 -4.62
C ALA A 181 13.46 -19.86 -3.43
N ALA A 182 12.64 -20.91 -3.55
CA ALA A 182 12.53 -21.95 -2.53
C ALA A 182 13.85 -22.72 -2.35
N ARG A 183 14.52 -23.11 -3.44
CA ARG A 183 15.84 -23.76 -3.39
C ARG A 183 16.85 -22.86 -2.67
N ASP A 184 16.89 -21.59 -3.02
CA ASP A 184 17.86 -20.63 -2.49
C ASP A 184 17.59 -20.31 -1.01
N ALA A 185 16.32 -20.35 -0.58
CA ALA A 185 15.91 -20.31 0.82
C ALA A 185 16.12 -21.63 1.59
N GLY A 186 16.71 -22.66 0.95
CA GLY A 186 17.10 -23.93 1.57
C GLY A 186 15.98 -24.98 1.66
N TYR A 187 14.87 -24.82 0.94
CA TYR A 187 13.84 -25.85 0.83
C TYR A 187 14.27 -26.99 -0.10
N ALA A 188 13.77 -28.19 0.15
CA ALA A 188 14.04 -29.35 -0.68
C ALA A 188 13.21 -29.29 -1.98
N VAL A 189 13.84 -28.88 -3.08
CA VAL A 189 13.25 -28.88 -4.42
C VAL A 189 13.97 -29.90 -5.30
N PRO A 190 13.27 -30.80 -6.01
CA PRO A 190 13.91 -31.74 -6.93
C PRO A 190 14.62 -31.01 -8.07
N GLN A 191 15.95 -31.19 -8.18
CA GLN A 191 16.74 -30.51 -9.22
C GLN A 191 16.25 -30.85 -10.63
N SER A 192 15.79 -32.07 -10.87
CA SER A 192 15.21 -32.47 -12.16
C SER A 192 13.97 -31.66 -12.53
N ALA A 193 13.16 -31.22 -11.57
CA ALA A 193 12.00 -30.37 -11.85
C ALA A 193 12.43 -28.96 -12.28
N ILE A 194 13.44 -28.41 -11.61
CA ILE A 194 14.06 -27.10 -11.97
C ILE A 194 14.71 -27.17 -13.35
N ASP A 195 15.46 -28.23 -13.66
CA ASP A 195 16.20 -28.35 -14.92
C ASP A 195 15.25 -28.34 -16.13
N VAL A 196 14.14 -29.10 -16.06
CA VAL A 196 13.15 -29.15 -17.14
C VAL A 196 12.32 -27.86 -17.20
N ALA A 197 12.05 -27.23 -16.05
CA ALA A 197 11.39 -25.92 -16.00
C ALA A 197 12.23 -24.82 -16.64
N LEU A 198 13.54 -24.77 -16.36
CA LEU A 198 14.46 -23.82 -16.98
C LEU A 198 14.58 -24.05 -18.49
N ALA A 199 14.49 -25.29 -18.97
CA ALA A 199 14.41 -25.58 -20.40
C ALA A 199 13.14 -25.00 -21.04
N PHE A 200 11.98 -25.15 -20.39
CA PHE A 200 10.72 -24.51 -20.83
C PHE A 200 10.83 -22.98 -20.86
N VAL A 201 11.41 -22.38 -19.82
CA VAL A 201 11.61 -20.91 -19.73
C VAL A 201 12.62 -20.41 -20.76
N HIS A 202 13.66 -21.18 -21.08
CA HIS A 202 14.61 -20.85 -22.15
C HIS A 202 13.92 -20.74 -23.51
N ASP A 203 12.99 -21.66 -23.80
CA ASP A 203 12.24 -21.75 -25.06
C ASP A 203 10.86 -21.09 -25.00
N ILE A 204 10.65 -20.15 -24.05
CA ILE A 204 9.32 -19.60 -23.71
C ILE A 204 8.54 -19.08 -24.92
N GLU A 205 9.20 -18.46 -25.91
CA GLU A 205 8.52 -17.92 -27.09
C GLU A 205 7.84 -18.99 -27.95
N GLN A 206 8.29 -20.25 -27.86
CA GLN A 206 7.65 -21.38 -28.56
C GLN A 206 6.36 -21.84 -27.86
N HIS A 207 6.20 -21.49 -26.59
CA HIS A 207 5.08 -21.90 -25.75
C HIS A 207 4.01 -20.81 -25.63
N ILE A 208 4.30 -19.55 -26.00
CA ILE A 208 3.32 -18.47 -25.94
C ILE A 208 2.29 -18.59 -27.08
N PRO A 209 0.98 -18.65 -26.78
CA PRO A 209 -0.05 -18.74 -27.81
C PRO A 209 -0.03 -17.56 -28.79
N SER A 210 -0.26 -17.88 -30.07
CA SER A 210 -0.23 -16.93 -31.19
C SER A 210 -1.37 -15.90 -31.20
N GLU A 211 -2.32 -16.03 -30.29
CA GLU A 211 -3.45 -15.13 -30.06
C GLU A 211 -3.16 -14.06 -29.02
N TYR A 212 -2.11 -14.23 -28.19
CA TYR A 212 -1.73 -13.20 -27.20
C TYR A 212 -1.25 -11.95 -27.92
N SER A 213 -1.52 -10.78 -27.34
CA SER A 213 -1.01 -9.51 -27.85
C SER A 213 0.52 -9.49 -27.84
N GLN A 214 1.11 -8.61 -28.65
CA GLN A 214 2.56 -8.44 -28.66
C GLN A 214 3.07 -7.98 -27.28
N GLU A 215 2.29 -7.14 -26.61
CA GLU A 215 2.55 -6.64 -25.26
C GLU A 215 2.65 -7.78 -24.22
N SER A 216 1.67 -8.69 -24.23
CA SER A 216 1.66 -9.89 -23.37
C SER A 216 2.86 -10.80 -23.65
N ARG A 217 3.20 -11.00 -24.93
CA ARG A 217 4.37 -11.81 -25.33
C ARG A 217 5.67 -11.22 -24.83
N ASP A 218 5.89 -9.93 -25.06
CA ASP A 218 7.11 -9.24 -24.66
C ASP A 218 7.25 -9.23 -23.13
N THR A 219 6.14 -9.07 -22.41
CA THR A 219 6.10 -9.15 -20.94
C THR A 219 6.49 -10.54 -20.42
N ILE A 220 5.95 -11.61 -21.01
CA ILE A 220 6.30 -13.00 -20.63
C ILE A 220 7.77 -13.30 -20.98
N SER A 221 8.25 -12.88 -22.15
CA SER A 221 9.66 -13.02 -22.54
C SER A 221 10.62 -12.26 -21.62
N ALA A 222 10.26 -11.03 -21.23
CA ALA A 222 11.04 -10.25 -20.26
C ALA A 222 11.09 -10.93 -18.90
N TYR A 223 9.95 -11.43 -18.40
CA TYR A 223 9.92 -12.17 -17.14
C TYR A 223 10.76 -13.45 -17.20
N ALA A 224 10.69 -14.19 -18.32
CA ALA A 224 11.51 -15.38 -18.54
C ALA A 224 13.01 -15.07 -18.52
N LEU A 225 13.45 -13.95 -19.12
CA LEU A 225 14.85 -13.51 -19.07
C LEU A 225 15.30 -13.17 -17.65
N HIS A 226 14.45 -12.50 -16.87
CA HIS A 226 14.71 -12.26 -15.46
C HIS A 226 14.85 -13.57 -14.66
N VAL A 227 13.92 -14.52 -14.84
CA VAL A 227 13.96 -15.82 -14.15
C VAL A 227 15.18 -16.66 -14.57
N ARG A 228 15.60 -16.59 -15.83
CA ARG A 228 16.86 -17.21 -16.29
C ARG A 228 18.06 -16.59 -15.59
N MET A 229 18.11 -15.26 -15.45
CA MET A 229 19.17 -14.57 -14.70
C MET A 229 19.21 -15.01 -13.24
N VAL A 230 18.06 -15.10 -12.57
CA VAL A 230 17.95 -15.66 -11.19
C VAL A 230 18.43 -17.12 -11.15
N GLY A 231 18.17 -17.90 -12.20
CA GLY A 231 18.66 -19.27 -12.38
C GLY A 231 20.15 -19.39 -12.70
N GLY A 232 20.88 -18.28 -12.88
CA GLY A 232 22.31 -18.24 -13.22
C GLY A 232 22.62 -18.13 -14.72
N ASP A 233 21.61 -17.93 -15.56
CA ASP A 233 21.71 -17.75 -17.02
C ASP A 233 21.29 -16.33 -17.43
N ARG A 234 22.22 -15.37 -17.33
CA ARG A 234 21.98 -13.97 -17.71
C ARG A 234 22.18 -13.79 -19.22
N ASP A 235 21.11 -13.92 -19.99
CA ASP A 235 21.10 -13.76 -21.46
C ASP A 235 20.98 -12.28 -21.88
N ILE A 236 22.10 -11.56 -21.76
CA ILE A 236 22.22 -10.13 -22.07
C ILE A 236 21.81 -9.84 -23.52
N ALA A 237 22.30 -10.65 -24.47
CA ALA A 237 22.06 -10.42 -25.89
C ALA A 237 20.57 -10.48 -26.24
N LYS A 238 19.83 -11.43 -25.69
CA LYS A 238 18.39 -11.54 -25.92
C LYS A 238 17.60 -10.42 -25.24
N ALA A 239 18.01 -9.99 -24.04
CA ALA A 239 17.39 -8.87 -23.34
C ALA A 239 17.55 -7.54 -24.11
N GLU A 240 18.76 -7.23 -24.56
CA GLU A 240 19.05 -6.02 -25.35
C GLU A 240 18.39 -6.06 -26.72
N GLN A 241 18.30 -7.26 -27.34
CA GLN A 241 17.56 -7.47 -28.57
C GLN A 241 16.06 -7.21 -28.39
N LEU A 242 15.44 -7.72 -27.32
CA LEU A 242 14.02 -7.50 -27.05
C LEU A 242 13.72 -6.01 -26.85
N TYR A 243 14.54 -5.33 -26.05
CA TYR A 243 14.42 -3.89 -25.82
C TYR A 243 14.55 -3.10 -27.13
N SER A 244 15.61 -3.37 -27.89
CA SER A 244 15.91 -2.65 -29.14
C SER A 244 14.88 -2.91 -30.25
N GLN A 245 14.31 -4.11 -30.32
CA GLN A 245 13.27 -4.45 -31.32
C GLN A 245 11.94 -3.74 -31.09
N ARG A 246 11.75 -3.15 -29.91
CA ARG A 246 10.57 -2.36 -29.55
C ARG A 246 10.89 -0.89 -29.44
N ASP A 247 12.12 -0.47 -29.74
CA ASP A 247 12.58 0.91 -29.56
C ASP A 247 12.27 1.45 -28.14
N GLY A 248 12.37 0.58 -27.12
CA GLY A 248 12.02 0.91 -25.73
C GLY A 248 10.52 0.99 -25.41
N ASP A 249 9.63 0.83 -26.41
CA ASP A 249 8.18 0.82 -26.24
C ASP A 249 7.68 -0.51 -25.66
N LEU A 250 7.96 -0.71 -24.38
CA LEU A 250 7.60 -1.89 -23.59
C LEU A 250 6.75 -1.50 -22.38
N PRO A 251 5.90 -2.42 -21.88
CA PRO A 251 5.27 -2.28 -20.57
C PRO A 251 6.29 -2.11 -19.46
N LEU A 252 5.94 -1.35 -18.43
CA LEU A 252 6.83 -1.12 -17.29
C LEU A 252 7.27 -2.41 -16.60
N ASP A 253 6.42 -3.43 -16.55
CA ASP A 253 6.77 -4.73 -15.99
C ASP A 253 7.89 -5.41 -16.79
N ALA A 254 7.79 -5.37 -18.13
CA ALA A 254 8.83 -5.89 -19.01
C ALA A 254 10.15 -5.10 -18.85
N ILE A 255 10.07 -3.78 -18.78
CA ILE A 255 11.23 -2.91 -18.55
C ILE A 255 11.90 -3.24 -17.21
N ALA A 256 11.12 -3.33 -16.13
CA ALA A 256 11.62 -3.64 -14.79
C ALA A 256 12.30 -5.01 -14.74
N TRP A 257 11.74 -6.04 -15.38
CA TRP A 257 12.39 -7.35 -15.45
C TRP A 257 13.64 -7.39 -16.32
N LEU A 258 13.69 -6.62 -17.41
CA LEU A 258 14.85 -6.55 -18.29
C LEU A 258 16.00 -5.77 -17.65
N TRP A 259 15.73 -4.72 -16.90
CA TRP A 259 16.75 -3.76 -16.45
C TRP A 259 17.94 -4.42 -15.72
N PRO A 260 17.75 -5.37 -14.78
CA PRO A 260 18.87 -6.08 -14.15
C PRO A 260 19.62 -7.04 -15.09
N VAL A 261 19.04 -7.40 -16.23
CA VAL A 261 19.65 -8.29 -17.24
C VAL A 261 20.52 -7.50 -18.21
N ILE A 262 20.15 -6.27 -18.57
CA ILE A 262 20.88 -5.38 -19.50
C ILE A 262 22.31 -5.07 -19.02
N ASP A 263 23.27 -4.98 -19.95
CA ASP A 263 24.66 -4.58 -19.66
C ASP A 263 25.09 -3.34 -20.48
N ASP A 264 24.43 -3.07 -21.60
CA ASP A 264 24.64 -1.88 -22.42
C ASP A 264 24.35 -0.58 -21.63
N PRO A 265 25.34 0.31 -21.42
CA PRO A 265 25.16 1.53 -20.63
C PRO A 265 24.18 2.55 -21.23
N ALA A 266 23.98 2.53 -22.55
CA ALA A 266 23.05 3.43 -23.21
C ALA A 266 21.60 2.98 -22.98
N ILE A 267 21.33 1.67 -23.08
CA ILE A 267 20.01 1.09 -22.77
C ILE A 267 19.71 1.27 -21.27
N ASP A 268 20.68 0.99 -20.40
CA ASP A 268 20.54 1.17 -18.95
C ASP A 268 20.17 2.62 -18.56
N ALA A 269 20.86 3.62 -19.14
CA ALA A 269 20.54 5.04 -18.92
C ALA A 269 19.22 5.49 -19.59
N GLU A 270 18.75 4.76 -20.60
CA GLU A 270 17.44 5.00 -21.21
C GLU A 270 16.31 4.46 -20.35
N ILE A 271 16.43 3.26 -19.83
CA ILE A 271 15.48 2.65 -18.90
C ILE A 271 15.32 3.52 -17.65
N GLU A 272 16.43 3.98 -17.05
CA GLU A 272 16.39 4.86 -15.88
C GLU A 272 15.56 6.12 -16.14
N ARG A 273 15.77 6.73 -17.31
CA ARG A 273 15.05 7.93 -17.73
C ARG A 273 13.58 7.65 -17.99
N ASP A 274 13.27 6.52 -18.62
CA ASP A 274 11.90 6.14 -18.93
C ASP A 274 11.08 5.86 -17.66
N ILE A 275 11.65 5.11 -16.71
CA ILE A 275 11.04 4.93 -15.38
C ILE A 275 10.81 6.28 -14.70
N GLY A 276 11.81 7.18 -14.72
CA GLY A 276 11.65 8.53 -14.18
C GLY A 276 10.53 9.34 -14.86
N ASN A 277 10.35 9.20 -16.17
CA ASN A 277 9.31 9.90 -16.92
C ASN A 277 7.90 9.32 -16.70
N ARG A 278 7.79 8.02 -16.41
CA ARG A 278 6.51 7.33 -16.14
C ARG A 278 6.10 7.38 -14.67
N ALA A 279 6.95 7.91 -13.80
CA ALA A 279 6.66 8.10 -12.39
C ALA A 279 5.59 9.19 -12.18
N VAL A 280 4.48 8.83 -11.53
CA VAL A 280 3.51 9.81 -11.02
C VAL A 280 3.99 10.27 -9.65
N ASP A 281 4.81 11.33 -9.63
CA ASP A 281 5.45 11.87 -8.43
C ASP A 281 4.53 12.86 -7.70
N THR A 282 4.23 12.54 -6.44
CA THR A 282 3.54 13.43 -5.50
C THR A 282 4.50 13.83 -4.36
N ALA A 283 4.09 14.78 -3.52
CA ALA A 283 4.96 15.28 -2.44
C ALA A 283 5.50 14.21 -1.46
N GLY A 284 4.88 13.02 -1.38
CA GLY A 284 5.30 11.95 -0.47
C GLY A 284 5.25 10.52 -1.03
N ALA A 285 4.92 10.34 -2.30
CA ALA A 285 4.79 9.01 -2.91
C ALA A 285 5.00 9.05 -4.42
N VAL A 286 5.56 7.98 -4.96
CA VAL A 286 5.61 7.70 -6.40
C VAL A 286 4.81 6.44 -6.66
N THR A 287 3.98 6.49 -7.69
CA THR A 287 3.27 5.32 -8.22
C THR A 287 3.38 5.29 -9.74
N PHE A 288 3.22 4.12 -10.32
CA PHE A 288 3.21 3.86 -11.74
C PHE A 288 1.82 3.37 -12.14
N THR A 289 1.32 3.88 -13.27
CA THR A 289 0.06 3.43 -13.86
C THR A 289 0.35 2.66 -15.13
N THR A 290 -0.28 1.50 -15.27
CA THR A 290 -0.17 0.67 -16.47
C THR A 290 -1.25 1.04 -17.49
N GLY A 291 -0.90 1.00 -18.77
CA GLY A 291 -1.89 0.86 -19.83
C GLY A 291 -2.37 -0.59 -19.84
N VAL A 292 -3.69 -0.82 -19.98
CA VAL A 292 -4.25 -2.17 -19.96
C VAL A 292 -4.64 -2.57 -21.37
N ALA A 293 -3.92 -3.51 -21.97
CA ALA A 293 -4.39 -4.25 -23.14
C ALA A 293 -5.58 -5.16 -22.77
N ASP A 294 -6.47 -5.44 -23.71
CA ASP A 294 -7.67 -6.29 -23.47
C ASP A 294 -7.33 -7.70 -22.95
N ASP A 295 -6.11 -8.19 -23.20
CA ASP A 295 -5.61 -9.50 -22.75
C ASP A 295 -4.62 -9.44 -21.58
N ALA A 296 -4.45 -8.28 -20.92
CA ALA A 296 -3.50 -8.10 -19.81
C ALA A 296 -3.66 -9.11 -18.65
N TYR A 297 -4.84 -9.73 -18.51
CA TYR A 297 -5.10 -10.82 -17.57
C TYR A 297 -4.21 -12.06 -17.79
N VAL A 298 -3.67 -12.29 -18.99
CA VAL A 298 -2.77 -13.42 -19.26
C VAL A 298 -1.37 -13.24 -18.65
N ALA A 299 -0.99 -11.99 -18.35
CA ALA A 299 0.24 -11.64 -17.66
C ALA A 299 0.00 -11.26 -16.18
N LEU A 300 -1.25 -11.36 -15.71
CA LEU A 300 -1.71 -11.03 -14.35
C LEU A 300 -1.23 -9.65 -13.87
N SER A 301 -1.23 -8.65 -14.77
CA SER A 301 -0.72 -7.32 -14.47
C SER A 301 -1.67 -6.48 -13.63
N SER A 302 -1.09 -5.54 -12.88
CA SER A 302 -1.81 -4.52 -12.09
C SER A 302 -0.83 -3.41 -11.71
N ASP A 303 -1.36 -2.20 -11.51
CA ASP A 303 -0.55 -1.02 -11.17
C ASP A 303 0.32 -1.25 -9.92
N ARG A 304 -0.25 -1.85 -8.87
CA ARG A 304 0.50 -2.10 -7.62
C ARG A 304 1.57 -3.17 -7.79
N ARG A 305 1.36 -4.17 -8.65
CA ARG A 305 2.41 -5.14 -8.99
C ARG A 305 3.57 -4.43 -9.71
N THR A 306 3.26 -3.56 -10.66
CA THR A 306 4.26 -2.75 -11.38
C THR A 306 5.08 -1.90 -10.43
N ASP A 307 4.44 -1.24 -9.46
CA ASP A 307 5.14 -0.49 -8.41
C ASP A 307 6.18 -1.37 -7.68
N GLY A 308 5.81 -2.62 -7.34
CA GLY A 308 6.72 -3.60 -6.73
C GLY A 308 7.86 -4.02 -7.64
N LEU A 309 7.59 -4.34 -8.91
CA LEU A 309 8.62 -4.74 -9.88
C LEU A 309 9.62 -3.61 -10.15
N VAL A 310 9.15 -2.37 -10.30
CA VAL A 310 10.01 -1.20 -10.48
C VAL A 310 10.85 -0.94 -9.23
N LEU A 311 10.28 -1.10 -8.03
CA LEU A 311 11.04 -1.00 -6.78
C LEU A 311 12.18 -2.03 -6.75
N ASP A 312 11.90 -3.30 -7.05
CA ASP A 312 12.91 -4.36 -7.08
C ASP A 312 14.04 -4.05 -8.08
N ALA A 313 13.68 -3.62 -9.29
CA ALA A 313 14.66 -3.21 -10.31
C ALA A 313 15.49 -2.00 -9.90
N LEU A 314 14.87 -0.97 -9.29
CA LEU A 314 15.59 0.19 -8.75
C LEU A 314 16.59 -0.22 -7.68
N ILE A 315 16.21 -1.11 -6.76
CA ILE A 315 17.11 -1.59 -5.70
C ILE A 315 18.30 -2.34 -6.31
N ALA A 316 18.04 -3.20 -7.29
CA ALA A 316 19.08 -4.00 -7.95
C ALA A 316 20.07 -3.14 -8.75
N VAL A 317 19.58 -2.12 -9.48
CA VAL A 317 20.37 -1.42 -10.51
C VAL A 317 20.75 0.02 -10.12
N ARG A 318 19.94 0.69 -9.31
CA ARG A 318 20.12 2.07 -8.83
C ARG A 318 19.82 2.21 -7.33
N PRO A 319 20.54 1.51 -6.43
CA PRO A 319 20.24 1.50 -4.99
C PRO A 319 20.35 2.88 -4.29
N GLN A 320 20.90 3.88 -4.98
CA GLN A 320 21.00 5.27 -4.50
C GLN A 320 19.92 6.19 -5.08
N SER A 321 18.93 5.64 -5.79
CA SER A 321 17.85 6.44 -6.38
C SER A 321 16.91 7.01 -5.32
N ASP A 322 16.67 8.32 -5.39
CA ASP A 322 15.72 9.03 -4.53
C ASP A 322 14.25 8.58 -4.76
N LEU A 323 13.98 7.82 -5.84
CA LEU A 323 12.66 7.24 -6.10
C LEU A 323 12.33 6.09 -5.13
N ILE A 324 13.32 5.31 -4.71
CA ILE A 324 13.14 4.11 -3.86
C ILE A 324 12.28 4.42 -2.62
N PRO A 325 12.62 5.40 -1.75
CA PRO A 325 11.81 5.69 -0.58
C PRO A 325 10.40 6.18 -0.92
N LYS A 326 10.22 6.88 -2.05
CA LYS A 326 8.90 7.35 -2.50
C LYS A 326 8.03 6.22 -3.06
N VAL A 327 8.61 5.26 -3.77
CA VAL A 327 7.90 4.08 -4.28
C VAL A 327 7.47 3.20 -3.11
N VAL A 328 8.35 2.96 -2.14
CA VAL A 328 7.98 2.27 -0.88
C VAL A 328 6.84 3.01 -0.18
N SER A 329 6.91 4.34 -0.07
CA SER A 329 5.84 5.14 0.53
C SER A 329 4.52 5.02 -0.22
N GLY A 330 4.54 5.00 -1.56
CA GLY A 330 3.37 4.78 -2.41
C GLY A 330 2.75 3.39 -2.23
N LEU A 331 3.58 2.35 -2.23
CA LEU A 331 3.16 0.97 -1.97
C LEU A 331 2.49 0.82 -0.59
N MET A 332 3.11 1.40 0.44
CA MET A 332 2.58 1.37 1.81
C MET A 332 1.28 2.16 1.95
N ALA A 333 1.17 3.32 1.30
CA ALA A 333 -0.06 4.12 1.29
C ALA A 333 -1.19 3.44 0.51
N GLY A 334 -0.88 2.57 -0.45
CA GLY A 334 -1.83 1.81 -1.24
C GLY A 334 -2.47 0.62 -0.52
N GLN A 335 -2.05 0.30 0.70
CA GLN A 335 -2.55 -0.85 1.44
C GLN A 335 -3.98 -0.68 1.92
N ARG A 336 -4.75 -1.77 1.86
CA ARG A 336 -6.09 -1.88 2.45
C ARG A 336 -6.08 -3.05 3.43
N GLN A 337 -6.33 -2.77 4.70
CA GLN A 337 -6.33 -3.79 5.76
C GLN A 337 -5.02 -4.61 5.79
N GLY A 338 -3.89 -3.92 5.67
CA GLY A 338 -2.55 -4.52 5.75
C GLY A 338 -2.09 -5.32 4.52
N ARG A 339 -2.84 -5.28 3.41
CA ARG A 339 -2.49 -6.00 2.17
C ARG A 339 -2.83 -5.23 0.90
N TRP A 340 -2.43 -5.78 -0.24
CA TRP A 340 -2.83 -5.32 -1.57
C TRP A 340 -3.96 -6.18 -2.16
N ASP A 341 -4.49 -5.80 -3.33
CA ASP A 341 -5.83 -6.21 -3.77
C ASP A 341 -5.91 -7.71 -4.14
N ASN A 342 -4.82 -8.31 -4.61
CA ASN A 342 -4.78 -9.72 -5.03
C ASN A 342 -3.43 -10.42 -4.72
N VAL A 343 -3.39 -11.73 -4.91
CA VAL A 343 -2.24 -12.59 -4.64
C VAL A 343 -0.97 -12.17 -5.40
N GLN A 344 -1.11 -11.70 -6.64
CA GLN A 344 0.02 -11.29 -7.48
C GLN A 344 0.65 -9.99 -6.98
N GLU A 345 -0.18 -8.98 -6.68
CA GLU A 345 0.28 -7.74 -6.06
C GLU A 345 1.02 -8.03 -4.75
N ASN A 346 0.39 -8.79 -3.85
CA ASN A 346 1.02 -9.13 -2.56
C ASN A 346 2.37 -9.82 -2.79
N THR A 347 2.45 -10.80 -3.70
CA THR A 347 3.70 -11.54 -3.93
C THR A 347 4.85 -10.63 -4.37
N PHE A 348 4.69 -9.88 -5.44
CA PHE A 348 5.80 -9.09 -5.99
C PHE A 348 6.15 -7.89 -5.13
N ILE A 349 5.19 -7.32 -4.41
CA ILE A 349 5.46 -6.25 -3.45
C ILE A 349 6.21 -6.80 -2.24
N LEU A 350 5.86 -7.98 -1.73
CA LEU A 350 6.60 -8.63 -0.64
C LEU A 350 8.04 -8.96 -1.05
N LEU A 351 8.27 -9.42 -2.29
CA LEU A 351 9.63 -9.61 -2.83
C LEU A 351 10.42 -8.30 -2.85
N ALA A 352 9.85 -7.23 -3.39
CA ALA A 352 10.51 -5.93 -3.46
C ALA A 352 10.78 -5.34 -2.07
N LEU A 353 9.86 -5.51 -1.12
CA LEU A 353 10.05 -5.07 0.27
C LEU A 353 11.08 -5.92 1.02
N LYS A 354 11.24 -7.19 0.68
CA LYS A 354 12.39 -7.98 1.15
C LYS A 354 13.70 -7.44 0.61
N ALA A 355 13.80 -7.20 -0.70
CA ALA A 355 14.99 -6.61 -1.31
C ALA A 355 15.32 -5.26 -0.66
N TYR A 356 14.30 -4.46 -0.35
CA TYR A 356 14.44 -3.20 0.36
C TYR A 356 14.97 -3.39 1.79
N PHE A 357 14.42 -4.35 2.53
CA PHE A 357 14.90 -4.69 3.87
C PHE A 357 16.39 -5.08 3.85
N ASP A 358 16.78 -5.95 2.92
CA ASP A 358 18.18 -6.39 2.80
C ASP A 358 19.13 -5.26 2.44
N ALA A 359 18.70 -4.35 1.57
CA ALA A 359 19.52 -3.25 1.11
C ALA A 359 19.65 -2.13 2.15
N PHE A 360 18.58 -1.82 2.89
CA PHE A 360 18.50 -0.59 3.69
C PHE A 360 18.24 -0.79 5.19
N GLU A 361 17.73 -1.95 5.59
CA GLU A 361 17.35 -2.26 6.98
C GLU A 361 18.16 -3.44 7.56
N ALA A 362 19.28 -3.80 6.94
CA ALA A 362 20.11 -4.94 7.37
C ALA A 362 20.63 -4.79 8.83
N GLN A 363 20.88 -3.55 9.27
CA GLN A 363 21.36 -3.25 10.62
C GLN A 363 20.28 -3.52 11.65
N THR A 364 20.65 -4.17 12.77
CA THR A 364 19.74 -4.28 13.93
C THR A 364 19.54 -2.87 14.52
N PRO A 365 18.29 -2.39 14.63
CA PRO A 365 18.02 -1.07 15.20
C PRO A 365 18.51 -0.94 16.64
N GLU A 366 19.30 0.10 16.91
CA GLU A 366 19.76 0.51 18.23
C GLU A 366 19.92 2.04 18.20
N PHE A 367 18.81 2.75 18.28
CA PHE A 367 18.78 4.21 18.17
C PHE A 367 17.67 4.86 18.99
N VAL A 368 17.82 6.16 19.25
CA VAL A 368 16.77 7.02 19.82
C VAL A 368 16.29 7.98 18.74
N ALA A 369 14.98 7.96 18.46
CA ALA A 369 14.32 8.95 17.62
C ALA A 369 13.81 10.09 18.51
N ARG A 370 14.12 11.33 18.17
CA ARG A 370 13.68 12.51 18.94
C ARG A 370 12.97 13.50 18.05
N VAL A 371 11.90 14.09 18.56
CA VAL A 371 11.05 15.02 17.81
C VAL A 371 10.95 16.36 18.54
N TRP A 372 11.14 17.45 17.80
CA TRP A 372 10.94 18.81 18.26
C TRP A 372 10.05 19.58 17.29
N LEU A 373 9.25 20.50 17.82
CA LEU A 373 8.51 21.48 17.04
C LEU A 373 9.01 22.88 17.44
N GLY A 374 9.79 23.50 16.56
CA GLY A 374 10.58 24.68 16.89
C GLY A 374 11.59 24.37 17.99
N GLU A 375 11.58 25.16 19.06
CA GLU A 375 12.41 24.92 20.24
C GLU A 375 11.76 23.94 21.25
N GLN A 376 10.49 23.56 21.04
CA GLN A 376 9.76 22.71 21.96
C GLN A 376 10.05 21.23 21.70
N PHE A 377 10.54 20.53 22.72
CA PHE A 377 10.64 19.07 22.69
C PHE A 377 9.25 18.44 22.72
N ALA A 378 8.95 17.58 21.73
CA ALA A 378 7.67 16.92 21.58
C ALA A 378 7.67 15.49 22.12
N GLY A 379 8.81 14.78 22.03
CA GLY A 379 8.98 13.43 22.57
C GLY A 379 10.21 12.71 22.01
N ASP A 380 10.55 11.59 22.61
CA ASP A 380 11.55 10.65 22.12
C ASP A 380 11.08 9.20 22.27
N GLU A 381 11.61 8.33 21.42
CA GLU A 381 11.38 6.90 21.46
C GLU A 381 12.70 6.15 21.27
N THR A 382 12.89 5.06 22.02
CA THR A 382 14.09 4.22 21.91
C THR A 382 13.74 2.93 21.18
N PHE A 383 14.42 2.69 20.06
CA PHE A 383 14.29 1.46 19.30
C PHE A 383 15.51 0.58 19.56
N SER A 384 15.27 -0.61 20.12
CA SER A 384 16.28 -1.64 20.38
C SER A 384 15.82 -2.97 19.83
N GLY A 385 16.67 -3.62 19.04
CA GLY A 385 16.33 -4.83 18.31
C GLY A 385 15.39 -4.60 17.13
N ARG A 386 15.05 -5.69 16.44
CA ARG A 386 14.07 -5.68 15.36
C ARG A 386 12.66 -5.74 15.94
N SER A 387 11.88 -4.68 15.71
CA SER A 387 10.49 -4.57 16.16
C SER A 387 9.64 -3.95 15.05
N THR A 388 8.37 -4.32 15.01
CA THR A 388 7.36 -3.68 14.15
C THR A 388 6.59 -2.57 14.88
N GLU A 389 6.92 -2.29 16.14
CA GLU A 389 6.26 -1.26 16.93
C GLU A 389 6.47 0.15 16.35
N ARG A 390 5.50 1.01 16.64
CA ARG A 390 5.52 2.42 16.24
C ARG A 390 5.22 3.28 17.45
N ASP A 391 5.96 4.37 17.55
CA ASP A 391 5.59 5.45 18.46
C ASP A 391 4.80 6.53 17.72
N ARG A 392 3.85 7.15 18.42
CA ARG A 392 3.00 8.21 17.90
C ARG A 392 2.98 9.40 18.85
N ILE A 393 3.42 10.53 18.34
CA ILE A 393 3.31 11.84 18.99
C ILE A 393 2.21 12.64 18.28
N THR A 394 1.27 13.20 19.04
CA THR A 394 0.21 14.06 18.51
C THR A 394 0.33 15.46 19.11
N ILE A 395 0.45 16.47 18.25
CA ILE A 395 0.46 17.89 18.61
C ILE A 395 -0.89 18.50 18.19
N PRO A 396 -1.75 18.95 19.13
CA PRO A 396 -3.06 19.50 18.80
C PRO A 396 -3.01 20.74 17.91
N THR A 397 -4.01 20.92 17.04
CA THR A 397 -4.11 22.09 16.13
C THR A 397 -4.01 23.43 16.87
N ALA A 398 -4.63 23.56 18.04
CA ALA A 398 -4.53 24.76 18.87
C ALA A 398 -3.08 25.13 19.22
N GLN A 399 -2.24 24.14 19.54
CA GLN A 399 -0.83 24.37 19.87
C GLN A 399 -0.03 24.75 18.62
N LEU A 400 -0.34 24.18 17.45
CA LEU A 400 0.27 24.58 16.18
C LEU A 400 -0.03 26.06 15.85
N GLN A 401 -1.27 26.50 16.11
CA GLN A 401 -1.67 27.90 15.91
C GLN A 401 -0.98 28.86 16.89
N GLU A 402 -0.81 28.46 18.15
CA GLU A 402 -0.11 29.26 19.16
C GLU A 402 1.37 29.44 18.83
N LEU A 403 2.03 28.39 18.33
CA LEU A 403 3.45 28.43 17.95
C LEU A 403 3.68 29.18 16.63
N GLY A 404 2.69 29.20 15.73
CA GLY A 404 2.84 29.76 14.40
C GLY A 404 3.71 28.90 13.48
N ASN A 405 4.18 29.47 12.38
CA ASN A 405 5.04 28.75 11.43
C ASN A 405 6.36 28.37 12.11
N THR A 406 6.72 27.10 12.01
CA THR A 406 7.91 26.57 12.67
C THR A 406 8.40 25.31 11.97
N ASP A 407 9.55 24.79 12.37
CA ASP A 407 10.11 23.56 11.83
C ASP A 407 9.83 22.39 12.75
N LEU A 408 9.37 21.28 12.18
CA LEU A 408 9.38 19.98 12.85
C LEU A 408 10.72 19.32 12.59
N VAL A 409 11.49 19.08 13.65
CA VAL A 409 12.79 18.39 13.57
C VAL A 409 12.63 16.98 14.07
N ILE A 410 13.05 16.00 13.26
CA ILE A 410 13.15 14.59 13.64
C ILE A 410 14.62 14.22 13.56
N ALA A 411 15.21 13.84 14.69
CA ALA A 411 16.61 13.42 14.77
C ALA A 411 16.74 11.97 15.19
N LYS A 412 17.79 11.32 14.72
CA LYS A 412 18.17 9.97 15.10
C LYS A 412 19.56 10.00 15.72
N GLU A 413 19.71 9.34 16.85
CA GLU A 413 21.01 9.08 17.49
C GLU A 413 21.17 7.58 17.69
N GLY A 414 22.11 6.95 16.97
CA GLY A 414 22.37 5.50 17.03
C GLY A 414 22.36 4.81 15.67
N THR A 415 22.39 3.48 15.69
CA THR A 415 22.53 2.59 14.52
C THR A 415 21.18 2.10 14.00
N GLY A 416 20.99 1.99 12.69
CA GLY A 416 19.71 1.69 12.06
C GLY A 416 19.05 2.92 11.44
N ARG A 417 17.87 2.74 10.83
CA ARG A 417 17.12 3.77 10.12
C ARG A 417 15.82 4.10 10.86
N VAL A 418 15.49 5.39 10.94
CA VAL A 418 14.16 5.84 11.37
C VAL A 418 13.29 6.02 10.14
N TYR A 419 12.11 5.43 10.15
CA TYR A 419 11.01 5.79 9.26
C TYR A 419 10.10 6.74 10.00
N TYR A 420 9.62 7.79 9.32
CA TYR A 420 8.64 8.69 9.90
C TYR A 420 7.48 8.99 8.95
N ARG A 421 6.32 9.23 9.55
CA ARG A 421 5.15 9.80 8.90
C ARG A 421 4.73 11.04 9.67
N ILE A 422 4.55 12.14 8.96
CA ILE A 422 3.99 13.39 9.47
C ILE A 422 2.63 13.57 8.82
N GLY A 423 1.56 13.48 9.60
CA GLY A 423 0.20 13.73 9.13
C GLY A 423 -0.40 14.94 9.80
N LEU A 424 -0.89 15.90 9.02
CA LEU A 424 -1.70 17.00 9.53
C LEU A 424 -3.16 16.71 9.22
N ARG A 425 -4.01 16.70 10.25
CA ARG A 425 -5.46 16.62 10.09
C ARG A 425 -6.10 17.88 10.65
N THR A 426 -6.89 18.56 9.84
CA THR A 426 -7.57 19.80 10.21
C THR A 426 -9.02 19.79 9.75
N ALA A 427 -9.79 20.75 10.23
CA ALA A 427 -11.17 20.99 9.83
C ALA A 427 -11.31 22.48 9.54
N PRO A 428 -11.77 22.90 8.35
CA PRO A 428 -12.07 24.29 8.08
C PRO A 428 -13.05 24.87 9.11
N ALA A 429 -12.85 26.14 9.47
CA ALA A 429 -13.76 26.88 10.35
C ALA A 429 -15.05 27.26 9.62
N ASP A 430 -14.99 27.41 8.29
CA ASP A 430 -16.16 27.57 7.44
C ASP A 430 -16.75 26.20 7.08
N LEU A 431 -18.07 26.09 7.24
CA LEU A 431 -18.85 24.91 6.88
C LEU A 431 -19.29 24.93 5.41
N THR A 432 -19.12 26.08 4.75
CA THR A 432 -19.42 26.33 3.34
C THR A 432 -18.11 26.28 2.56
N LEU A 433 -17.80 25.10 2.01
CA LEU A 433 -16.59 24.90 1.23
C LEU A 433 -16.90 24.98 -0.26
N ASP A 434 -16.01 25.64 -1.01
CA ASP A 434 -16.05 25.59 -2.47
C ASP A 434 -15.87 24.13 -2.95
N ALA A 435 -16.48 23.82 -4.09
CA ALA A 435 -16.30 22.52 -4.72
C ALA A 435 -14.82 22.33 -5.12
N LEU A 436 -14.25 21.17 -4.77
CA LEU A 436 -12.86 20.84 -5.07
C LEU A 436 -12.80 19.66 -6.05
N ASP A 437 -11.98 19.79 -7.09
CA ASP A 437 -11.58 18.70 -7.99
C ASP A 437 -10.08 18.40 -7.82
N ARG A 438 -9.78 17.15 -7.52
CA ARG A 438 -8.43 16.56 -7.38
C ARG A 438 -8.35 15.19 -8.07
N GLY A 439 -9.00 15.05 -9.23
CA GLY A 439 -8.94 13.84 -10.07
C GLY A 439 -10.18 12.94 -10.01
N PHE A 440 -11.13 13.23 -9.13
CA PHE A 440 -12.47 12.65 -9.13
C PHE A 440 -13.46 13.66 -8.54
N VAL A 441 -14.73 13.55 -8.94
CA VAL A 441 -15.80 14.46 -8.53
C VAL A 441 -16.86 13.69 -7.75
N VAL A 442 -17.20 14.18 -6.56
CA VAL A 442 -18.33 13.66 -5.77
C VAL A 442 -19.44 14.70 -5.78
N SER A 443 -20.64 14.29 -6.18
CA SER A 443 -21.84 15.14 -6.15
C SER A 443 -22.93 14.49 -5.30
N ARG A 444 -23.80 15.31 -4.72
CA ARG A 444 -24.94 14.88 -3.91
C ARG A 444 -26.18 15.65 -4.34
N SER A 445 -27.24 14.92 -4.66
CA SER A 445 -28.58 15.43 -4.90
C SER A 445 -29.55 14.93 -3.83
N TYR A 446 -30.61 15.68 -3.61
CA TYR A 446 -31.74 15.26 -2.81
C TYR A 446 -32.96 15.23 -3.71
N GLU A 447 -33.80 14.21 -3.56
CA GLU A 447 -35.04 14.04 -4.33
C GLU A 447 -36.17 13.75 -3.34
N ALA A 448 -37.36 14.28 -3.61
CA ALA A 448 -38.53 13.99 -2.80
C ALA A 448 -39.09 12.60 -3.15
N VAL A 449 -39.47 11.81 -2.14
CA VAL A 449 -40.06 10.48 -2.38
C VAL A 449 -41.58 10.56 -2.59
N ASP A 450 -42.27 11.42 -1.83
CA ASP A 450 -43.73 11.51 -1.85
C ASP A 450 -44.26 12.67 -2.72
N ASP A 451 -43.93 13.92 -2.38
CA ASP A 451 -44.37 15.12 -3.11
C ASP A 451 -43.16 15.84 -3.73
N PRO A 452 -43.06 15.95 -5.07
CA PRO A 452 -41.97 16.65 -5.76
C PRO A 452 -41.74 18.10 -5.29
N ALA A 453 -42.73 18.75 -4.67
CA ALA A 453 -42.58 20.10 -4.13
C ALA A 453 -41.88 20.16 -2.76
N ASP A 454 -41.70 19.03 -2.09
CA ASP A 454 -41.10 18.97 -0.75
C ASP A 454 -39.57 19.11 -0.76
N VAL A 455 -38.94 18.94 -1.91
CA VAL A 455 -37.50 19.17 -2.12
C VAL A 455 -37.31 20.10 -3.31
N SER A 456 -36.74 21.27 -3.08
CA SER A 456 -36.35 22.20 -4.14
C SER A 456 -34.90 22.64 -3.99
N ARG A 457 -34.30 23.08 -5.10
CA ARG A 457 -32.95 23.62 -5.12
C ARG A 457 -32.95 25.00 -5.76
N ASP A 458 -32.39 25.96 -5.05
CA ASP A 458 -32.22 27.32 -5.56
C ASP A 458 -31.09 27.37 -6.60
N ALA A 459 -31.04 28.48 -7.36
CA ALA A 459 -30.03 28.68 -8.40
C ALA A 459 -28.59 28.78 -7.84
N ASP A 460 -28.44 29.16 -6.58
CA ASP A 460 -27.15 29.18 -5.85
C ASP A 460 -26.75 27.80 -5.29
N GLY A 461 -27.60 26.79 -5.49
CA GLY A 461 -27.36 25.42 -5.07
C GLY A 461 -27.92 25.05 -3.70
N THR A 462 -28.54 25.98 -2.97
CA THR A 462 -29.18 25.74 -1.66
C THR A 462 -30.37 24.78 -1.80
N TRP A 463 -30.42 23.75 -0.96
CA TRP A 463 -31.53 22.81 -0.91
C TRP A 463 -32.55 23.22 0.16
N HIS A 464 -33.83 23.27 -0.22
CA HIS A 464 -34.95 23.40 0.70
C HIS A 464 -35.64 22.05 0.80
N ILE A 465 -35.70 21.50 2.01
CA ILE A 465 -36.36 20.22 2.29
C ILE A 465 -37.41 20.46 3.36
N ARG A 466 -38.66 20.10 3.07
CA ARG A 466 -39.76 20.24 4.02
C ARG A 466 -39.55 19.30 5.21
N ALA A 467 -39.67 19.84 6.42
CA ALA A 467 -39.56 19.05 7.64
C ALA A 467 -40.61 17.93 7.69
N GLY A 468 -40.15 16.68 7.85
CA GLY A 468 -41.01 15.49 7.88
C GLY A 468 -41.38 14.91 6.51
N ALA A 469 -40.85 15.48 5.42
CA ALA A 469 -40.86 14.84 4.11
C ALA A 469 -40.07 13.52 4.15
N ARG A 470 -40.48 12.56 3.32
CA ARG A 470 -39.83 11.26 3.18
C ARG A 470 -39.13 11.14 1.85
#